data_AF-A0A3D6E092-F1
#
_entry.id   AF-A0A3D6E092-F1
#
_cell.length_a   1.000
_cell.length_b   1.000
_cell.length_c   1.000
_cell.angle_alpha   90.00
_cell.angle_beta   90.00
_cell.angle_gamma   90.00
#
_symmetry.space_group_name_H-M   'P 1'
#
loop_
_entity.id
_entity.type
_entity.pdbx_description
1 polymer ?
#
loop_
_entity_poly.entity_id
_entity_poly.type
_entity_poly.pdbx_seq_one_letter_code
_entity_poly.pdbx_strand_id
1 'polypeptide(L)'
;MIHLSPRVLLASTATLSPWSVLASEASSSTMLDLTGHWAGFAALAVFFVAYGLVIAEETLHLRKSKPVMVAAGIIWVLVAVVYAQHGDTHTAEIAVRHNLLEFAELFLFLLAAMTYINAMDERGVFDLLRVKLVTQGYSLRTIFWITGALAFVISPVADNLTTALLLATVVIAVGGQNRKFVGVACINIVIAANAGGAFSPFGDITTLMVWQKGLVQFGQFFQLFLPAVVNWMVPAFIMSLAVGKESPDPVHEQAVLHHGGGVIVGLFLFTIVMAVCAHNFLHLPPVMGMMTGLGLLKFYGYYLKRRDHFFPAPPEQNLGDTALALEGEPSKQKARDGASQYNIFKSLERAEWDTLMFFYGVILCVGGLGTMGYLAMGSELMYGQLGPTTANILIGFLSAVVDNIPVMFAVLAMRPDMDLGQWLLVTL
;
A
#
# COMPACT_ATOMS: atom_id res chain seq x y z
N MET A 1 -20.12 60.79 -4.22
CA MET A 1 -18.86 60.83 -3.44
C MET A 1 -19.11 60.08 -2.15
N ILE A 2 -18.64 58.84 -2.05
CA ILE A 2 -18.95 57.91 -0.97
C ILE A 2 -17.88 58.11 0.13
N HIS A 3 -18.32 58.51 1.31
CA HIS A 3 -17.48 58.60 2.51
C HIS A 3 -17.12 57.19 3.00
N LEU A 4 -15.86 56.79 2.83
CA LEU A 4 -15.30 55.62 3.53
C LEU A 4 -14.89 55.98 4.97
N SER A 5 -15.32 55.14 5.91
CA SER A 5 -15.05 55.24 7.34
C SER A 5 -13.59 54.93 7.71
N PRO A 6 -13.01 55.54 8.77
CA PRO A 6 -11.60 55.42 9.16
C PRO A 6 -11.17 54.06 9.74
N ARG A 7 -12.04 53.03 9.71
CA ARG A 7 -11.72 51.68 10.19
C ARG A 7 -11.01 50.78 9.16
N VAL A 8 -10.92 51.22 7.90
CA VAL A 8 -10.25 50.46 6.82
C VAL A 8 -8.76 50.83 6.69
N LEU A 9 -8.32 51.95 7.29
CA LEU A 9 -6.92 52.39 7.28
C LEU A 9 -6.04 51.80 8.39
N LEU A 10 -6.63 51.10 9.36
CA LEU A 10 -5.90 50.38 10.42
C LEU A 10 -5.64 48.90 10.09
N ALA A 11 -6.26 48.37 9.02
CA ALA A 11 -6.03 47.00 8.55
C ALA A 11 -4.89 46.89 7.50
N SER A 12 -4.37 48.02 7.01
CA SER A 12 -3.37 48.07 5.94
C SER A 12 -1.97 48.51 6.39
N THR A 13 -1.73 48.69 7.70
CA THR A 13 -0.41 49.03 8.26
C THR A 13 0.22 47.92 9.11
N ALA A 14 -0.41 46.73 9.18
CA ALA A 14 0.12 45.58 9.92
C ALA A 14 0.99 44.61 9.08
N THR A 15 1.31 44.94 7.82
CA THR A 15 1.98 44.00 6.89
C THR A 15 3.44 44.30 6.55
N LEU A 16 4.10 45.27 7.21
CA LEU A 16 5.51 45.60 6.88
C LEU A 16 6.38 45.91 8.12
N SER A 17 6.41 45.01 9.09
CA SER A 17 7.52 44.97 10.05
C SER A 17 8.22 43.61 9.96
N PRO A 18 9.46 43.53 9.46
CA PRO A 18 10.25 42.32 9.58
C PRO A 18 10.58 42.14 11.05
N TRP A 19 9.82 41.30 11.75
CA TRP A 19 10.31 40.75 13.00
C TRP A 19 11.50 39.88 12.63
N SER A 20 12.66 40.27 13.14
CA SER A 20 13.87 39.49 13.18
C SER A 20 13.55 38.11 13.76
N VAL A 21 13.42 37.13 12.88
CA VAL A 21 13.45 35.72 13.24
C VAL A 21 14.83 35.48 13.82
N LEU A 22 14.90 35.33 15.14
CA LEU A 22 16.03 34.70 15.80
C LEU A 22 16.13 33.30 15.21
N ALA A 23 17.07 33.13 14.28
CA ALA A 23 17.53 31.81 13.88
C ALA A 23 18.06 31.14 15.14
N SER A 24 17.27 30.21 15.69
CA SER A 24 17.82 29.20 16.58
C SER A 24 18.80 28.42 15.72
N GLU A 25 20.09 28.54 16.00
CA GLU A 25 21.07 27.57 15.51
C GLU A 25 20.50 26.19 15.84
N ALA A 26 20.22 25.40 14.80
CA ALA A 26 19.95 23.99 14.96
C ALA A 26 21.25 23.37 15.46
N SER A 27 21.44 23.36 16.78
CA SER A 27 22.38 22.45 17.42
C SER A 27 22.10 21.08 16.83
N SER A 28 23.09 20.49 16.18
CA SER A 28 23.02 19.11 15.71
C SER A 28 22.72 18.22 16.92
N SER A 29 21.44 17.95 17.17
CA SER A 29 21.03 17.10 18.28
C SER A 29 21.58 15.72 17.99
N THR A 30 22.64 15.39 18.72
CA THR A 30 23.30 14.10 18.60
C THR A 30 22.31 13.12 19.22
N MET A 31 21.77 12.20 18.42
CA MET A 31 20.82 11.21 18.93
C MET A 31 21.46 10.46 20.10
N LEU A 32 20.70 10.28 21.17
CA LEU A 32 21.16 9.52 22.33
C LEU A 32 21.32 8.06 21.93
N ASP A 33 22.48 7.47 22.23
CA ASP A 33 22.65 6.03 22.14
C ASP A 33 22.02 5.37 23.36
N LEU A 34 20.88 4.73 23.16
CA LEU A 34 20.10 4.05 24.18
C LEU A 34 20.14 2.54 24.03
N THR A 35 21.03 2.00 23.19
CA THR A 35 21.12 0.56 22.89
C THR A 35 21.43 -0.29 24.12
N GLY A 36 22.22 0.25 25.06
CA GLY A 36 22.53 -0.36 26.36
C GLY A 36 21.64 0.12 27.52
N HIS A 37 20.66 0.99 27.26
CA HIS A 37 19.81 1.58 28.30
C HIS A 37 18.56 0.73 28.57
N TRP A 38 18.04 0.74 29.80
CA TRP A 38 16.86 -0.06 30.18
C TRP A 38 15.64 0.25 29.30
N ALA A 39 15.48 1.52 28.90
CA ALA A 39 14.40 1.96 28.03
C ALA A 39 14.53 1.38 26.62
N GLY A 40 15.77 1.20 26.13
CA GLY A 40 16.05 0.53 24.87
C GLY A 40 15.64 -0.93 24.90
N PHE A 41 16.07 -1.67 25.94
CA PHE A 41 15.67 -3.06 26.13
C PHE A 41 14.15 -3.21 26.31
N ALA A 42 13.51 -2.29 27.03
CA ALA A 42 12.06 -2.27 27.18
C ALA A 42 11.35 -2.02 25.84
N ALA A 43 11.83 -1.08 25.03
CA ALA A 43 11.27 -0.81 23.71
C ALA A 43 11.41 -2.01 22.76
N LEU A 44 12.56 -2.68 22.76
CA LEU A 44 12.73 -3.94 22.02
C LEU A 44 11.78 -5.02 22.49
N ALA A 45 11.64 -5.22 23.80
CA ALA A 45 10.71 -6.20 24.35
C ALA A 45 9.26 -5.90 23.93
N VAL A 46 8.83 -4.64 24.01
CA VAL A 46 7.52 -4.19 23.55
C VAL A 46 7.33 -4.46 22.06
N PHE A 47 8.33 -4.15 21.23
CA PHE A 47 8.30 -4.39 19.79
C PHE A 47 8.17 -5.88 19.46
N PHE A 48 9.01 -6.74 20.05
CA PHE A 48 8.98 -8.18 19.80
C PHE A 48 7.70 -8.85 20.32
N VAL A 49 7.18 -8.42 21.47
CA VAL A 49 5.90 -8.91 21.97
C VAL A 49 4.76 -8.53 21.02
N ALA A 50 4.72 -7.27 20.58
CA ALA A 50 3.70 -6.81 19.64
C ALA A 50 3.78 -7.56 18.31
N TYR A 51 4.99 -7.79 17.79
CA TYR A 51 5.19 -8.55 16.56
C TYR A 51 4.85 -10.04 16.72
N GLY A 52 5.13 -10.62 17.89
CA GLY A 52 4.69 -11.97 18.23
C GLY A 52 3.16 -12.09 18.22
N LEU A 53 2.44 -11.07 18.71
CA LEU A 53 0.98 -11.01 18.64
C LEU A 53 0.45 -10.88 17.21
N VAL A 54 1.17 -10.17 16.32
CA VAL A 54 0.87 -10.09 14.89
C VAL A 54 0.99 -11.47 14.23
N ILE A 55 2.07 -12.19 14.48
CA ILE A 55 2.26 -13.55 13.94
C ILE A 55 1.19 -14.51 14.49
N ALA A 56 0.78 -14.33 15.74
CA ALA A 56 -0.27 -15.13 16.37
C ALA A 56 -1.70 -14.74 15.95
N GLU A 57 -1.89 -13.78 15.03
CA GLU A 57 -3.20 -13.26 14.59
C GLU A 57 -4.18 -14.38 14.21
N GLU A 58 -3.74 -15.40 13.46
CA GLU A 58 -4.60 -16.52 13.04
C GLU A 58 -5.18 -17.30 14.23
N THR A 59 -4.44 -17.38 15.34
CA THR A 59 -4.88 -18.09 16.55
C THR A 59 -5.68 -17.19 17.50
N LEU A 60 -5.23 -15.96 17.68
CA LEU A 60 -5.81 -15.01 18.63
C LEU A 60 -7.02 -14.27 18.07
N HIS A 61 -7.21 -14.29 16.75
CA HIS A 61 -8.21 -13.48 16.04
C HIS A 61 -8.11 -11.97 16.38
N LEU A 62 -6.91 -11.54 16.80
CA LEU A 62 -6.59 -10.17 17.13
C LEU A 62 -5.95 -9.55 15.90
N ARG A 63 -6.67 -8.61 15.28
CA ARG A 63 -6.16 -7.87 14.11
C ARG A 63 -4.78 -7.28 14.37
N LYS A 64 -3.87 -7.47 13.40
CA LYS A 64 -2.46 -7.06 13.50
C LYS A 64 -2.24 -5.58 13.80
N SER A 65 -3.13 -4.69 13.35
CA SER A 65 -3.00 -3.25 13.63
C SER A 65 -2.99 -2.91 15.13
N LYS A 66 -3.84 -3.58 15.93
CA LYS A 66 -4.07 -3.26 17.35
C LYS A 66 -2.80 -3.36 18.21
N PRO A 67 -2.08 -4.49 18.28
CA PRO A 67 -0.89 -4.61 19.13
C PRO A 67 0.20 -3.63 18.72
N VAL A 68 0.40 -3.41 17.41
CA VAL A 68 1.51 -2.58 16.92
C VAL A 68 1.25 -1.08 17.15
N MET A 69 0.01 -0.62 17.00
CA MET A 69 -0.35 0.77 17.32
C MET A 69 -0.11 1.10 18.80
N VAL A 70 -0.46 0.17 19.70
CA VAL A 70 -0.22 0.33 21.14
C VAL A 70 1.28 0.33 21.43
N ALA A 71 2.03 -0.59 20.82
CA ALA A 71 3.48 -0.66 20.94
C ALA A 71 4.16 0.64 20.49
N ALA A 72 3.73 1.21 19.36
CA ALA A 72 4.25 2.48 18.86
C ALA A 72 4.09 3.60 19.90
N GLY A 73 2.90 3.73 20.49
CA GLY A 73 2.65 4.70 21.55
C GLY A 73 3.55 4.50 22.77
N ILE A 74 3.70 3.25 23.23
CA ILE A 74 4.57 2.92 24.37
C ILE A 74 6.03 3.26 24.08
N ILE A 75 6.55 2.87 22.91
CA ILE A 75 7.93 3.14 22.50
C ILE A 75 8.19 4.64 22.45
N TRP A 76 7.30 5.44 21.84
CA TRP A 76 7.48 6.89 21.78
C TRP A 76 7.35 7.58 23.13
N VAL A 77 6.54 7.06 24.06
CA VAL A 77 6.53 7.53 25.45
C VAL A 77 7.89 7.24 26.12
N LEU A 78 8.46 6.06 25.93
CA LEU A 78 9.80 5.74 26.45
C LEU A 78 10.87 6.67 25.87
N VAL A 79 10.87 6.89 24.55
CA VAL A 79 11.78 7.85 23.89
C VAL A 79 11.62 9.24 24.53
N ALA A 80 10.39 9.77 24.57
CA ALA A 80 10.13 11.11 25.07
C ALA A 80 10.55 11.29 26.54
N VAL A 81 10.26 10.30 27.40
CA VAL A 81 10.66 10.34 28.82
C VAL A 81 12.17 10.37 28.97
N VAL A 82 12.91 9.53 28.23
CA VAL A 82 14.37 9.47 28.34
C VAL A 82 15.04 10.74 27.81
N TYR A 83 14.58 11.26 26.67
CA TYR A 83 15.09 12.53 26.12
C TYR A 83 14.79 13.71 27.08
N ALA A 84 13.57 13.78 27.64
CA ALA A 84 13.21 14.81 28.61
C ALA A 84 14.07 14.74 29.90
N GLN A 85 14.42 13.53 30.36
CA GLN A 85 15.34 13.34 31.49
C GLN A 85 16.75 13.88 31.22
N HIS A 86 17.19 13.91 29.95
CA HIS A 86 18.46 14.50 29.53
C HIS A 86 18.34 15.99 29.17
N GLY A 87 17.20 16.61 29.44
CA GLY A 87 16.96 18.03 29.17
C GLY A 87 16.59 18.36 27.72
N ASP A 88 16.33 17.35 26.88
CA ASP A 88 15.93 17.53 25.48
C ASP A 88 14.45 17.19 25.29
N THR A 89 13.62 18.20 25.05
CA THR A 89 12.18 18.03 24.80
C THR A 89 11.82 18.11 23.32
N HIS A 90 12.77 18.41 22.43
CA HIS A 90 12.49 18.73 21.03
C HIS A 90 12.90 17.62 20.06
N THR A 91 14.01 16.92 20.30
CA THR A 91 14.51 15.91 19.34
C THR A 91 13.51 14.77 19.14
N ALA A 92 12.88 14.28 20.21
CA ALA A 92 11.84 13.25 20.12
C ALA A 92 10.61 13.73 19.32
N GLU A 93 10.20 14.99 19.49
CA GLU A 93 9.09 15.56 18.71
C GLU A 93 9.44 15.68 17.22
N ILE A 94 10.63 16.17 16.89
CA ILE A 94 11.09 16.30 15.50
C ILE A 94 11.14 14.92 14.85
N ALA A 95 11.69 13.92 15.55
CA ALA A 95 11.81 12.56 15.04
C ALA A 95 10.44 11.89 14.83
N VAL A 96 9.48 12.05 15.75
CA VAL A 96 8.15 11.46 15.55
C VAL A 96 7.40 12.16 14.41
N ARG A 97 7.54 13.49 14.26
CA ARG A 97 6.96 14.25 13.14
C ARG A 97 7.50 13.80 11.80
N HIS A 98 8.80 13.52 11.72
CA HIS A 98 9.42 12.98 10.50
C HIS A 98 8.79 11.63 10.11
N ASN A 99 8.66 10.70 11.05
CA ASN A 99 8.02 9.40 10.78
C ASN A 99 6.53 9.52 10.44
N LEU A 100 5.82 10.46 11.08
CA LEU A 100 4.42 10.76 10.76
C LEU A 100 4.25 11.32 9.35
N LEU A 101 5.18 12.15 8.89
CA LEU A 101 5.16 12.71 7.53
C LEU A 101 5.37 11.61 6.49
N GLU A 102 6.33 10.70 6.73
CA GLU A 102 6.55 9.53 5.86
C GLU A 102 5.32 8.64 5.79
N PHE A 103 4.70 8.36 6.94
CA PHE A 103 3.43 7.64 6.97
C PHE A 103 2.33 8.39 6.23
N ALA A 104 2.20 9.71 6.40
CA ALA A 104 1.16 10.50 5.75
C ALA A 104 1.28 10.49 4.23
N GLU A 105 2.50 10.58 3.69
CA GLU A 105 2.74 10.48 2.24
C GLU A 105 2.33 9.10 1.70
N LEU A 106 2.73 8.03 2.37
CA LEU A 106 2.34 6.66 2.03
C LEU A 106 0.82 6.45 2.12
N PHE A 107 0.22 6.89 3.23
CA PHE A 107 -1.20 6.75 3.52
C PHE A 107 -2.06 7.41 2.45
N LEU A 108 -1.78 8.68 2.13
CA LEU A 108 -2.52 9.44 1.13
C LEU A 108 -2.34 8.85 -0.28
N PHE A 109 -1.14 8.33 -0.58
CA PHE A 109 -0.87 7.63 -1.83
C PHE A 109 -1.75 6.38 -1.97
N LEU A 110 -1.74 5.50 -0.96
CA LEU A 110 -2.51 4.25 -0.95
C LEU A 110 -4.01 4.51 -0.92
N LEU A 111 -4.48 5.50 -0.16
CA LEU A 111 -5.88 5.90 -0.13
C LEU A 111 -6.41 6.23 -1.53
N ALA A 112 -5.66 7.01 -2.30
CA ALA A 112 -6.02 7.34 -3.67
C ALA A 112 -6.02 6.11 -4.57
N ALA A 113 -4.96 5.29 -4.52
CA ALA A 113 -4.85 4.06 -5.32
C ALA A 113 -6.00 3.09 -5.05
N MET A 114 -6.28 2.79 -3.78
CA MET A 114 -7.37 1.88 -3.38
C MET A 114 -8.74 2.43 -3.77
N THR A 115 -8.96 3.74 -3.69
CA THR A 115 -10.22 4.35 -4.16
C THR A 115 -10.43 4.11 -5.66
N TYR A 116 -9.37 4.18 -6.47
CA TYR A 116 -9.46 3.86 -7.90
C TYR A 116 -9.77 2.39 -8.16
N ILE A 117 -9.08 1.49 -7.44
CA ILE A 117 -9.33 0.05 -7.53
C ILE A 117 -10.79 -0.28 -7.20
N ASN A 118 -11.29 0.23 -6.07
CA ASN A 118 -12.66 0.02 -5.64
C ASN A 118 -13.68 0.64 -6.63
N ALA A 119 -13.37 1.80 -7.21
CA ALA A 119 -14.24 2.42 -8.22
C ALA A 119 -14.28 1.65 -9.57
N MET A 120 -13.18 0.98 -9.95
CA MET A 120 -13.16 0.10 -11.12
C MET A 120 -13.96 -1.18 -10.87
N ASP A 121 -13.85 -1.74 -9.66
CA ASP A 121 -14.61 -2.91 -9.23
C ASP A 121 -16.12 -2.63 -9.23
N GLU A 122 -16.56 -1.52 -8.62
CA GLU A 122 -17.97 -1.10 -8.59
C GLU A 122 -18.57 -0.97 -10.01
N ARG A 123 -17.75 -0.65 -11.01
CA ARG A 123 -18.19 -0.54 -12.41
C ARG A 123 -18.12 -1.86 -13.18
N GLY A 124 -17.75 -2.96 -12.55
CA GLY A 124 -17.71 -4.29 -13.16
C GLY A 124 -16.54 -4.50 -14.11
N VAL A 125 -15.45 -3.72 -13.97
CA VAL A 125 -14.25 -3.89 -14.82
C VAL A 125 -13.65 -5.27 -14.64
N PHE A 126 -13.60 -5.74 -13.38
CA PHE A 126 -13.04 -7.02 -13.01
C PHE A 126 -14.00 -8.20 -13.25
N ASP A 127 -15.30 -7.99 -13.06
CA ASP A 127 -16.32 -8.98 -13.44
C ASP A 127 -16.33 -9.27 -14.94
N LEU A 128 -16.16 -8.24 -15.78
CA LEU A 128 -16.03 -8.42 -17.22
C LEU A 128 -14.85 -9.30 -17.57
N LEU A 129 -13.73 -9.12 -16.86
CA LEU A 129 -12.53 -9.92 -17.05
C LEU A 129 -12.76 -11.39 -16.63
N ARG A 130 -13.39 -11.61 -15.48
CA ARG A 130 -13.79 -12.93 -15.00
C ARG A 130 -14.68 -13.64 -16.02
N VAL A 131 -15.77 -13.00 -16.45
CA VAL A 131 -16.75 -13.62 -17.36
C VAL A 131 -16.12 -13.92 -18.72
N LYS A 132 -15.28 -13.04 -19.26
CA LYS A 132 -14.55 -13.33 -20.50
C LYS A 132 -13.69 -14.60 -20.39
N LEU A 133 -13.00 -14.79 -19.27
CA LEU A 133 -12.14 -15.96 -19.07
C LEU A 133 -12.94 -17.25 -18.88
N VAL A 134 -14.06 -17.17 -18.16
CA VAL A 134 -14.93 -18.32 -17.85
C VAL A 134 -15.72 -18.78 -19.08
N THR A 135 -16.19 -17.84 -19.91
CA THR A 135 -17.07 -18.13 -21.06
C THR A 135 -16.33 -18.65 -22.30
N GLN A 136 -15.00 -18.54 -22.35
CA GLN A 136 -14.22 -18.95 -23.52
C GLN A 136 -13.90 -20.46 -23.60
N GLY A 137 -14.34 -21.27 -22.62
CA GLY A 137 -14.23 -22.73 -22.67
C GLY A 137 -12.78 -23.23 -22.65
N TYR A 138 -11.87 -22.47 -22.05
CA TYR A 138 -10.46 -22.80 -21.98
C TYR A 138 -10.18 -24.01 -21.08
N SER A 139 -9.14 -24.78 -21.41
CA SER A 139 -8.65 -25.85 -20.54
C SER A 139 -8.12 -25.28 -19.21
N LEU A 140 -8.17 -26.06 -18.13
CA LEU A 140 -7.61 -25.66 -16.82
C LEU A 140 -6.16 -25.21 -16.93
N ARG A 141 -5.35 -25.88 -17.74
CA ARG A 141 -3.95 -25.48 -18.01
C ARG A 141 -3.85 -24.14 -18.72
N THR A 142 -4.72 -23.87 -19.69
CA THR A 142 -4.77 -22.58 -20.38
C THR A 142 -5.14 -21.47 -19.41
N ILE A 143 -6.15 -21.71 -18.56
CA ILE A 143 -6.57 -20.76 -17.53
C ILE A 143 -5.44 -20.49 -16.55
N PHE A 144 -4.73 -21.53 -16.08
CA PHE A 144 -3.55 -21.37 -15.22
C PHE A 144 -2.53 -20.38 -15.78
N TRP A 145 -2.21 -20.50 -17.08
CA TRP A 145 -1.25 -19.60 -17.73
C TRP A 145 -1.81 -18.21 -17.95
N ILE A 146 -3.07 -18.09 -18.38
CA ILE A 146 -3.69 -16.79 -18.62
C ILE A 146 -3.83 -16.01 -17.31
N THR A 147 -4.32 -16.63 -16.24
CA THR A 147 -4.49 -15.93 -14.95
C THR A 147 -3.14 -15.57 -14.33
N GLY A 148 -2.12 -16.43 -14.44
CA GLY A 148 -0.76 -16.06 -14.03
C GLY A 148 -0.19 -14.90 -14.84
N ALA A 149 -0.27 -14.94 -16.16
CA ALA A 149 0.22 -13.86 -17.03
C ALA A 149 -0.50 -12.54 -16.76
N LEU A 150 -1.82 -12.63 -16.55
CA LEU A 150 -2.63 -11.47 -16.25
C LEU A 150 -2.30 -10.89 -14.87
N ALA A 151 -2.09 -11.73 -13.85
CA ALA A 151 -1.62 -11.30 -12.53
C ALA A 151 -0.30 -10.51 -12.64
N PHE A 152 0.66 -11.07 -13.38
CA PHE A 152 1.96 -10.44 -13.61
C PHE A 152 1.86 -9.08 -14.31
N VAL A 153 0.91 -8.91 -15.25
CA VAL A 153 0.74 -7.68 -16.03
C VAL A 153 -0.11 -6.63 -15.31
N ILE A 154 -1.07 -7.05 -14.47
CA ILE A 154 -1.93 -6.14 -13.71
C ILE A 154 -1.21 -5.60 -12.46
N SER A 155 -0.43 -6.43 -11.77
CA SER A 155 0.24 -6.05 -10.51
C SER A 155 1.13 -4.80 -10.57
N PRO A 156 1.84 -4.45 -11.66
CA PRO A 156 2.59 -3.20 -11.75
C PRO A 156 1.77 -1.92 -11.52
N VAL A 157 0.44 -2.02 -11.65
CA VAL A 157 -0.52 -0.90 -11.63
C VAL A 157 -1.52 -1.03 -10.49
N ALA A 158 -1.78 -2.25 -10.01
CA ALA A 158 -2.74 -2.56 -8.96
C ALA A 158 -2.06 -3.31 -7.82
N ASP A 159 -2.54 -3.08 -6.59
CA ASP A 159 -1.98 -3.74 -5.41
C ASP A 159 -1.98 -5.28 -5.53
N ASN A 160 -0.93 -5.91 -4.99
CA ASN A 160 -0.66 -7.34 -5.08
C ASN A 160 -1.80 -8.18 -4.47
N LEU A 161 -2.38 -7.76 -3.34
CA LEU A 161 -3.49 -8.47 -2.70
C LEU A 161 -4.75 -8.43 -3.57
N THR A 162 -5.07 -7.24 -4.12
CA THR A 162 -6.24 -7.06 -4.99
C THR A 162 -6.12 -7.92 -6.24
N THR A 163 -4.97 -7.86 -6.92
CA THR A 163 -4.71 -8.65 -8.13
C THR A 163 -4.83 -10.15 -7.86
N ALA A 164 -4.28 -10.61 -6.74
CA ALA A 164 -4.34 -12.01 -6.34
C ALA A 164 -5.76 -12.48 -6.02
N LEU A 165 -6.51 -11.73 -5.19
CA LEU A 165 -7.88 -12.09 -4.81
C LEU A 165 -8.79 -12.16 -6.03
N LEU A 166 -8.71 -11.15 -6.89
CA LEU A 166 -9.52 -11.07 -8.10
C LEU A 166 -9.32 -12.29 -8.98
N LEU A 167 -8.08 -12.62 -9.32
CA LEU A 167 -7.80 -13.74 -10.22
C LEU A 167 -8.03 -15.09 -9.54
N ALA A 168 -7.86 -15.17 -8.22
CA ALA A 168 -8.27 -16.33 -7.45
C ALA A 168 -9.78 -16.57 -7.54
N THR A 169 -10.63 -15.54 -7.53
CA THR A 169 -12.09 -15.72 -7.73
C THR A 169 -12.40 -16.34 -9.10
N VAL A 170 -11.67 -15.94 -10.16
CA VAL A 170 -11.79 -16.53 -11.50
C VAL A 170 -11.41 -18.01 -11.47
N VAL A 171 -10.27 -18.34 -10.88
CA VAL A 171 -9.78 -19.72 -10.76
C VAL A 171 -10.74 -20.58 -9.95
N ILE A 172 -11.31 -20.07 -8.86
CA ILE A 172 -12.28 -20.78 -8.03
C ILE A 172 -13.57 -21.03 -8.82
N ALA A 173 -14.06 -20.02 -9.54
CA ALA A 173 -15.26 -20.13 -10.37
C ALA A 173 -15.11 -21.18 -11.48
N VAL A 174 -13.96 -21.22 -12.17
CA VAL A 174 -13.72 -22.19 -13.25
C VAL A 174 -13.27 -23.56 -12.74
N GLY A 175 -12.48 -23.59 -11.67
CA GLY A 175 -11.92 -24.81 -11.10
C GLY A 175 -12.95 -25.68 -10.38
N GLY A 176 -14.08 -25.11 -9.95
CA GLY A 176 -15.17 -25.83 -9.31
C GLY A 176 -14.70 -26.68 -8.13
N GLN A 177 -14.91 -28.00 -8.20
CA GLN A 177 -14.48 -28.93 -7.15
C GLN A 177 -13.03 -29.42 -7.29
N ASN A 178 -12.30 -29.05 -8.35
CA ASN A 178 -10.91 -29.47 -8.55
C ASN A 178 -9.96 -28.70 -7.63
N ARG A 179 -9.95 -29.09 -6.34
CA ARG A 179 -9.13 -28.44 -5.29
C ARG A 179 -7.64 -28.44 -5.61
N LYS A 180 -7.16 -29.47 -6.31
CA LYS A 180 -5.75 -29.56 -6.73
C LYS A 180 -5.41 -28.46 -7.73
N PHE A 181 -6.25 -28.26 -8.75
CA PHE A 181 -6.08 -27.17 -9.70
C PHE A 181 -6.20 -25.81 -9.01
N VAL A 182 -7.26 -25.59 -8.22
CA VAL A 182 -7.51 -24.32 -7.54
C VAL A 182 -6.33 -23.92 -6.66
N GLY A 183 -5.83 -24.85 -5.84
CA GLY A 183 -4.67 -24.59 -4.97
C GLY A 183 -3.43 -24.19 -5.77
N VAL A 184 -3.07 -24.97 -6.80
CA VAL A 184 -1.87 -24.72 -7.62
C VAL A 184 -1.99 -23.40 -8.41
N ALA A 185 -3.17 -23.11 -8.96
CA ALA A 185 -3.42 -21.90 -9.71
C ALA A 185 -3.43 -20.65 -8.82
N CYS A 186 -3.96 -20.73 -7.59
CA CYS A 186 -3.86 -19.64 -6.62
C CYS A 186 -2.40 -19.36 -6.21
N ILE A 187 -1.59 -20.40 -5.97
CA ILE A 187 -0.15 -20.23 -5.69
C ILE A 187 0.54 -19.52 -6.87
N ASN A 188 0.26 -19.94 -8.10
CA ASN A 188 0.80 -19.29 -9.29
C ASN A 188 0.41 -17.81 -9.40
N ILE A 189 -0.87 -17.49 -9.13
CA ILE A 189 -1.35 -16.10 -9.15
C ILE A 189 -0.61 -15.23 -8.12
N VAL A 190 -0.42 -15.74 -6.90
CA VAL A 190 0.28 -14.99 -5.84
C VAL A 190 1.74 -14.72 -6.22
N ILE A 191 2.44 -15.74 -6.72
CA ILE A 191 3.83 -15.58 -7.19
C ILE A 191 3.89 -14.60 -8.37
N ALA A 192 2.97 -14.71 -9.33
CA ALA A 192 2.90 -13.85 -10.49
C ALA A 192 2.63 -12.38 -10.12
N ALA A 193 1.70 -12.14 -9.20
CA ALA A 193 1.36 -10.80 -8.72
C ALA A 193 2.58 -10.15 -8.05
N ASN A 194 3.20 -10.82 -7.07
CA ASN A 194 4.38 -10.29 -6.39
C ASN A 194 5.56 -10.03 -7.34
N ALA A 195 5.83 -10.96 -8.26
CA ALA A 195 6.89 -10.76 -9.26
C ALA A 195 6.55 -9.61 -10.23
N GLY A 196 5.30 -9.53 -10.68
CA GLY A 196 4.82 -8.45 -11.53
C GLY A 196 4.95 -7.08 -10.86
N GLY A 197 4.67 -6.99 -9.56
CA GLY A 197 4.77 -5.74 -8.82
C GLY A 197 6.20 -5.20 -8.69
N ALA A 198 7.19 -6.08 -8.61
CA ALA A 198 8.58 -5.73 -8.29
C ALA A 198 9.26 -4.80 -9.31
N PHE A 199 8.91 -4.87 -10.60
CA PHE A 199 9.53 -4.04 -11.65
C PHE A 199 8.88 -2.67 -11.83
N SER A 200 7.93 -2.30 -10.96
CA SER A 200 7.25 -1.00 -10.97
C SER A 200 7.21 -0.41 -9.55
N PRO A 201 7.45 0.90 -9.37
CA PRO A 201 7.29 1.54 -8.06
C PRO A 201 5.84 1.63 -7.58
N PHE A 202 4.87 1.22 -8.40
CA PHE A 202 3.45 1.24 -8.06
C PHE A 202 2.88 -0.14 -7.75
N GLY A 203 3.65 -1.20 -7.98
CA GLY A 203 3.14 -2.55 -7.84
C GLY A 203 3.16 -3.11 -6.42
N ASP A 204 4.14 -2.69 -5.61
CA ASP A 204 4.20 -3.03 -4.19
C ASP A 204 4.47 -1.78 -3.36
N ILE A 205 3.99 -1.78 -2.13
CA ILE A 205 4.26 -0.75 -1.12
C ILE A 205 5.76 -0.67 -0.86
N THR A 206 6.47 -1.78 -0.89
CA THR A 206 7.93 -1.83 -0.68
C THR A 206 8.70 -1.10 -1.79
N THR A 207 8.35 -1.31 -3.07
CA THR A 207 8.94 -0.61 -4.21
C THR A 207 8.57 0.87 -4.21
N LEU A 208 7.33 1.19 -3.83
CA LEU A 208 6.86 2.56 -3.63
C LEU A 208 7.70 3.30 -2.58
N MET A 209 7.98 2.67 -1.43
CA MET A 209 8.78 3.27 -0.36
C MET A 209 10.21 3.61 -0.83
N VAL A 210 10.85 2.72 -1.57
CA VAL A 210 12.21 2.96 -2.11
C VAL A 210 12.21 4.10 -3.12
N TRP A 211 11.19 4.16 -4.00
CA TRP A 211 11.03 5.24 -4.97
C TRP A 211 10.75 6.59 -4.30
N GLN A 212 9.85 6.63 -3.32
CA GLN A 212 9.53 7.86 -2.56
C GLN A 212 10.75 8.43 -1.83
N LYS A 213 11.65 7.56 -1.36
CA LYS A 213 12.94 7.95 -0.75
C LYS A 213 13.97 8.43 -1.76
N GLY A 214 13.70 8.34 -3.06
CA GLY A 214 14.60 8.78 -4.13
C GLY A 214 15.82 7.88 -4.36
N LEU A 215 15.82 6.66 -3.78
CA LEU A 215 16.94 5.74 -3.86
C LEU A 215 17.00 4.99 -5.20
N VAL A 216 15.83 4.77 -5.80
CA VAL A 216 15.68 4.18 -7.13
C VAL A 216 14.72 5.05 -7.92
N GLN A 217 15.10 5.42 -9.15
CA GLN A 217 14.27 6.22 -10.05
C GLN A 217 13.26 5.33 -10.78
N PHE A 218 12.13 5.90 -11.21
CA PHE A 218 11.06 5.19 -11.92
C PHE A 218 11.58 4.28 -13.05
N GLY A 219 12.45 4.80 -13.92
CA GLY A 219 12.98 4.05 -15.06
C GLY A 219 13.92 2.90 -14.70
N GLN A 220 14.53 2.94 -13.50
CA GLN A 220 15.50 1.94 -13.07
C GLN A 220 14.84 0.63 -12.65
N PHE A 221 13.58 0.67 -12.16
CA PHE A 221 12.83 -0.53 -11.81
C PHE A 221 12.61 -1.48 -13.01
N PHE A 222 12.58 -0.97 -14.24
CA PHE A 222 12.46 -1.84 -15.44
C PHE A 222 13.66 -2.79 -15.62
N GLN A 223 14.79 -2.56 -14.96
CA GLN A 223 15.90 -3.53 -14.92
C GLN A 223 15.47 -4.84 -14.25
N LEU A 224 14.49 -4.80 -13.35
CA LEU A 224 13.92 -5.97 -12.70
C LEU A 224 12.91 -6.72 -13.56
N PHE A 225 12.49 -6.21 -14.72
CA PHE A 225 11.47 -6.87 -15.55
C PHE A 225 11.87 -8.29 -15.93
N LEU A 226 13.09 -8.50 -16.45
CA LEU A 226 13.56 -9.82 -16.84
C LEU A 226 13.76 -10.76 -15.63
N PRO A 227 14.43 -10.34 -14.54
CA PRO A 227 14.47 -11.11 -13.28
C PRO A 227 13.08 -11.51 -12.77
N ALA A 228 12.11 -10.59 -12.77
CA ALA A 228 10.73 -10.83 -12.34
C ALA A 228 10.02 -11.86 -13.21
N VAL A 229 10.16 -11.76 -14.55
CA VAL A 229 9.62 -12.77 -15.47
C VAL A 229 10.20 -14.14 -15.16
N VAL A 230 11.52 -14.25 -14.93
CA VAL A 230 12.15 -15.53 -14.58
C VAL A 230 11.65 -16.05 -13.23
N ASN A 231 11.54 -15.17 -12.23
CA ASN A 231 11.06 -15.50 -10.89
C ASN A 231 9.65 -16.08 -10.91
N TRP A 232 8.76 -15.60 -11.78
CA TRP A 232 7.44 -16.17 -11.96
C TRP A 232 7.42 -17.39 -12.89
N MET A 233 8.09 -17.31 -14.05
CA MET A 233 7.96 -18.30 -15.12
C MET A 233 8.52 -19.67 -14.73
N VAL A 234 9.62 -19.72 -13.97
CA VAL A 234 10.23 -20.98 -13.51
C VAL A 234 9.29 -21.79 -12.60
N PRO A 235 8.78 -21.25 -11.47
CA PRO A 235 7.83 -21.97 -10.64
C PRO A 235 6.50 -22.24 -11.37
N ALA A 236 6.01 -21.30 -12.19
CA ALA A 236 4.80 -21.51 -13.00
C ALA A 236 4.93 -22.72 -13.92
N PHE A 237 6.08 -22.86 -14.60
CA PHE A 237 6.35 -24.00 -15.47
C PHE A 237 6.34 -25.32 -14.70
N ILE A 238 7.02 -25.39 -13.55
CA ILE A 238 7.05 -26.58 -12.69
C ILE A 238 5.64 -26.95 -12.22
N MET A 239 4.87 -25.97 -11.73
CA MET A 239 3.49 -26.16 -11.29
C MET A 239 2.55 -26.59 -12.41
N SER A 240 2.76 -26.10 -13.63
CA SER A 240 1.91 -26.44 -14.79
C SER A 240 1.92 -27.94 -15.13
N LEU A 241 2.96 -28.67 -14.71
CA LEU A 241 3.06 -30.13 -14.87
C LEU A 241 2.05 -30.87 -13.99
N ALA A 242 1.65 -30.28 -12.86
CA ALA A 242 0.63 -30.84 -11.96
C ALA A 242 -0.81 -30.53 -12.40
N VAL A 243 -0.99 -29.65 -13.39
CA VAL A 243 -2.30 -29.19 -13.88
C VAL A 243 -2.77 -30.01 -15.08
N GLY A 244 -3.97 -30.59 -14.96
CA GLY A 244 -4.63 -31.35 -16.03
C GLY A 244 -5.02 -30.49 -17.23
N LYS A 245 -5.31 -31.15 -18.37
CA LYS A 245 -5.79 -30.51 -19.60
C LYS A 245 -7.31 -30.57 -19.76
N GLU A 246 -8.03 -30.85 -18.68
CA GLU A 246 -9.48 -30.92 -18.65
C GLU A 246 -10.07 -29.55 -19.02
N SER A 247 -11.17 -29.54 -19.75
CA SER A 247 -11.94 -28.32 -20.04
C SER A 247 -13.24 -28.38 -19.24
N PRO A 248 -13.42 -27.52 -18.23
CA PRO A 248 -14.68 -27.46 -17.50
C PRO A 248 -15.81 -26.97 -18.41
N ASP A 249 -17.05 -27.32 -18.06
CA ASP A 249 -18.22 -26.87 -18.79
C ASP A 249 -18.29 -25.33 -18.76
N PRO A 250 -18.52 -24.66 -19.90
CA PRO A 250 -18.55 -23.21 -19.96
C PRO A 250 -19.71 -22.67 -19.12
N VAL A 251 -19.39 -21.93 -18.06
CA VAL A 251 -20.40 -21.26 -17.22
C VAL A 251 -21.00 -20.11 -18.02
N HIS A 252 -22.32 -20.10 -18.16
CA HIS A 252 -23.06 -19.03 -18.82
C HIS A 252 -23.37 -17.93 -17.81
N GLU A 253 -22.38 -17.09 -17.53
CA GLU A 253 -22.51 -15.91 -16.67
C GLU A 253 -22.45 -14.66 -17.57
N GLN A 254 -23.30 -13.66 -17.33
CA GLN A 254 -23.26 -12.38 -18.04
C GLN A 254 -22.70 -11.31 -17.11
N ALA A 255 -21.56 -10.73 -17.48
CA ALA A 255 -21.04 -9.53 -16.80
C ALA A 255 -21.59 -8.29 -17.49
N VAL A 256 -22.06 -7.34 -16.69
CA VAL A 256 -22.46 -6.01 -17.16
C VAL A 256 -21.34 -5.04 -16.81
N LEU A 257 -20.68 -4.48 -17.83
CA LEU A 257 -19.80 -3.34 -17.62
C LEU A 257 -20.66 -2.09 -17.46
N HIS A 258 -20.66 -1.50 -16.27
CA HIS A 258 -21.40 -0.27 -16.04
C HIS A 258 -20.74 0.89 -16.76
N HIS A 259 -21.55 1.84 -17.22
CA HIS A 259 -21.04 3.03 -17.88
C HIS A 259 -20.07 3.78 -16.96
N GLY A 260 -18.96 4.22 -17.55
CA GLY A 260 -17.90 4.93 -16.86
C GLY A 260 -16.72 4.06 -16.42
N GLY A 261 -16.84 2.72 -16.40
CA GLY A 261 -15.74 1.82 -16.01
C GLY A 261 -14.45 2.06 -16.82
N GLY A 262 -14.54 2.15 -18.15
CA GLY A 262 -13.38 2.46 -19.00
C GLY A 262 -12.79 3.86 -18.78
N VAL A 263 -13.63 4.85 -18.42
CA VAL A 263 -13.16 6.20 -18.11
C VAL A 263 -12.41 6.22 -16.77
N ILE A 264 -12.86 5.46 -15.77
CA ILE A 264 -12.16 5.32 -14.49
C ILE A 264 -10.78 4.68 -14.70
N VAL A 265 -10.66 3.63 -15.53
CA VAL A 265 -9.36 3.04 -15.90
C VAL A 265 -8.44 4.10 -16.53
N GLY A 266 -8.96 4.88 -17.49
CA GLY A 266 -8.20 5.97 -18.12
C GLY A 266 -7.78 7.05 -17.13
N LEU A 267 -8.65 7.44 -16.20
CA LEU A 267 -8.34 8.40 -15.13
C LEU A 267 -7.29 7.86 -14.16
N PHE A 268 -7.30 6.56 -13.87
CA PHE A 268 -6.30 5.95 -13.00
C PHE A 268 -4.91 5.97 -13.64
N LEU A 269 -4.82 5.52 -14.90
CA LEU A 269 -3.56 5.58 -15.66
C LEU A 269 -3.05 7.02 -15.79
N PHE A 270 -3.94 7.97 -16.08
CA PHE A 270 -3.60 9.39 -16.12
C PHE A 270 -3.07 9.90 -14.76
N THR A 271 -3.66 9.44 -13.65
CA THR A 271 -3.22 9.80 -12.29
C THR A 271 -1.83 9.28 -11.97
N ILE A 272 -1.53 8.04 -12.36
CA ILE A 272 -0.19 7.45 -12.21
C ILE A 272 0.83 8.28 -13.00
N VAL A 273 0.53 8.61 -14.27
CA VAL A 273 1.40 9.47 -15.09
C VAL A 273 1.61 10.83 -14.42
N MET A 274 0.56 11.43 -13.87
CA MET A 274 0.66 12.70 -13.14
C MET A 274 1.53 12.58 -11.88
N ALA A 275 1.44 11.48 -11.12
CA ALA A 275 2.29 11.24 -9.96
C ALA A 275 3.77 11.08 -10.34
N VAL A 276 4.06 10.33 -11.40
CA VAL A 276 5.43 10.18 -11.94
C VAL A 276 5.97 11.53 -12.41
N CYS A 277 5.17 12.31 -13.15
CA CYS A 277 5.58 13.63 -13.63
C CYS A 277 5.81 14.63 -12.49
N ALA A 278 4.95 14.62 -11.46
CA ALA A 278 5.11 15.45 -10.27
C ALA A 278 6.44 15.18 -9.57
N HIS A 279 6.81 13.91 -9.42
CA HIS A 279 8.06 13.51 -8.78
C HIS A 279 9.29 13.78 -9.65
N ASN A 280 9.30 13.30 -10.90
CA ASN A 280 10.51 13.33 -11.74
C ASN A 280 10.78 14.71 -12.34
N PHE A 281 9.75 15.49 -12.67
CA PHE A 281 9.93 16.78 -13.35
C PHE A 281 9.73 17.97 -12.40
N LEU A 282 8.76 17.89 -11.50
CA LEU A 282 8.43 18.99 -10.58
C LEU A 282 9.09 18.85 -9.21
N HIS A 283 9.74 17.71 -8.91
CA HIS A 283 10.37 17.42 -7.62
C HIS A 283 9.39 17.52 -6.44
N LEU A 284 8.10 17.28 -6.69
CA LEU A 284 7.06 17.22 -5.68
C LEU A 284 6.85 15.77 -5.22
N PRO A 285 6.37 15.55 -3.98
CA PRO A 285 5.96 14.22 -3.53
C PRO A 285 4.94 13.58 -4.49
N PRO A 286 5.08 12.29 -4.87
CA PRO A 286 4.15 11.61 -5.79
C PRO A 286 2.69 11.68 -5.37
N VAL A 287 2.45 11.76 -4.06
CA VAL A 287 1.12 11.92 -3.44
C VAL A 287 0.35 13.13 -3.99
N MET A 288 1.04 14.20 -4.40
CA MET A 288 0.38 15.37 -5.00
C MET A 288 -0.33 15.02 -6.31
N GLY A 289 0.28 14.20 -7.16
CA GLY A 289 -0.36 13.69 -8.37
C GLY A 289 -1.51 12.75 -8.02
N MET A 290 -1.29 11.80 -7.12
CA MET A 290 -2.32 10.83 -6.71
C MET A 290 -3.58 11.51 -6.15
N MET A 291 -3.42 12.47 -5.24
CA MET A 291 -4.55 13.18 -4.62
C MET A 291 -5.27 14.09 -5.60
N THR A 292 -4.55 14.71 -6.54
CA THR A 292 -5.16 15.47 -7.63
C THR A 292 -6.02 14.56 -8.50
N GLY A 293 -5.50 13.37 -8.84
CA GLY A 293 -6.24 12.36 -9.59
C GLY A 293 -7.50 11.89 -8.86
N LEU A 294 -7.38 11.58 -7.56
CA LEU A 294 -8.51 11.26 -6.71
C LEU A 294 -9.58 12.37 -6.73
N GLY A 295 -9.18 13.64 -6.75
CA GLY A 295 -10.08 14.77 -6.93
C GLY A 295 -10.83 14.71 -8.27
N LEU A 296 -10.14 14.43 -9.37
CA LEU A 296 -10.77 14.23 -10.69
C LEU A 296 -11.74 13.04 -10.71
N LEU A 297 -11.37 11.94 -10.07
CA LEU A 297 -12.27 10.79 -9.89
C LEU A 297 -13.52 11.18 -9.11
N LYS A 298 -13.39 11.95 -8.02
CA LYS A 298 -14.54 12.44 -7.24
C LYS A 298 -15.47 13.32 -8.08
N PHE A 299 -14.92 14.23 -8.90
CA PHE A 299 -15.73 15.00 -9.85
C PHE A 299 -16.44 14.12 -10.88
N TYR A 300 -15.76 13.11 -11.41
CA TYR A 300 -16.35 12.16 -12.34
C TYR A 300 -17.44 11.29 -11.69
N GLY A 301 -17.21 10.83 -10.46
CA GLY A 301 -18.20 10.11 -9.65
C GLY A 301 -19.45 10.96 -9.38
N TYR A 302 -19.29 12.25 -9.10
CA TYR A 302 -20.41 13.19 -8.98
C TYR A 302 -21.20 13.31 -10.29
N TYR A 303 -20.51 13.41 -11.43
CA TYR A 303 -21.15 13.41 -12.76
C TYR A 303 -21.95 12.13 -13.01
N LEU A 304 -21.38 10.95 -12.71
CA LEU A 304 -22.06 9.66 -12.85
C LEU A 304 -23.31 9.58 -11.96
N LYS A 305 -23.20 9.97 -10.68
CA LYS A 305 -24.33 9.99 -9.74
C LYS A 305 -25.47 10.89 -10.23
N ARG A 306 -25.15 12.07 -10.76
CA ARG A 306 -26.15 13.00 -11.31
C ARG A 306 -26.83 12.45 -12.57
N ARG A 307 -26.09 11.71 -13.38
CA ARG A 307 -26.60 11.07 -14.60
C ARG A 307 -27.48 9.86 -14.29
N ASP A 308 -27.07 9.00 -13.37
CA ASP A 308 -27.80 7.79 -12.98
C ASP A 308 -29.13 8.15 -12.26
N HIS A 309 -29.21 9.34 -11.63
CA HIS A 309 -30.48 9.92 -11.15
C HIS A 309 -31.43 10.32 -12.30
N PHE A 310 -30.90 10.70 -13.46
CA PHE A 310 -31.70 11.06 -14.64
C PHE A 310 -32.04 9.84 -15.52
N PHE A 311 -31.24 8.78 -15.45
CA PHE A 311 -31.42 7.52 -16.18
C PHE A 311 -31.23 6.34 -15.22
N PRO A 312 -32.27 5.95 -14.46
CA PRO A 312 -32.18 4.85 -13.50
C PRO A 312 -31.83 3.55 -14.22
N ALA A 313 -30.78 2.87 -13.76
CA ALA A 313 -30.50 1.49 -14.15
C ALA A 313 -31.61 0.55 -13.62
N PRO A 314 -31.84 -0.62 -14.27
CA PRO A 314 -32.81 -1.60 -13.79
C PRO A 314 -32.52 -2.09 -12.34
N PRO A 315 -33.51 -2.62 -11.61
CA PRO A 315 -33.56 -2.62 -10.15
C PRO A 315 -32.61 -3.58 -9.40
N GLU A 316 -31.60 -4.18 -10.04
CA GLU A 316 -30.96 -5.38 -9.48
C GLU A 316 -29.63 -5.19 -8.74
N GLN A 317 -29.06 -3.99 -8.63
CA GLN A 317 -27.78 -3.85 -7.93
C GLN A 317 -27.81 -2.68 -6.95
N ASN A 318 -27.89 -3.03 -5.68
CA ASN A 318 -27.60 -2.14 -4.56
C ASN A 318 -26.23 -1.50 -4.80
N LEU A 319 -26.21 -0.20 -5.12
CA LEU A 319 -25.02 0.63 -4.92
C LEU A 319 -24.76 0.65 -3.41
N GLY A 320 -23.99 -0.33 -2.95
CA GLY A 320 -23.48 -0.40 -1.60
C GLY A 320 -22.56 0.80 -1.32
N ASP A 321 -22.53 1.20 -0.06
CA ASP A 321 -21.66 2.24 0.51
C ASP A 321 -20.33 2.33 -0.24
N THR A 322 -20.18 3.39 -1.04
CA THR A 322 -19.03 3.57 -1.93
C THR A 322 -17.81 4.00 -1.13
N ALA A 323 -16.60 3.53 -1.51
CA ALA A 323 -15.32 4.03 -1.00
C ALA A 323 -15.11 5.55 -1.20
N LEU A 324 -15.93 6.19 -2.04
CA LEU A 324 -16.00 7.63 -2.22
C LEU A 324 -16.73 8.38 -1.08
N ALA A 325 -17.40 7.66 -0.18
CA ALA A 325 -18.13 8.21 0.96
C ALA A 325 -17.21 8.36 2.20
N LEU A 326 -16.10 9.08 2.05
CA LEU A 326 -15.46 9.70 3.21
C LEU A 326 -16.14 11.06 3.41
N GLU A 327 -16.83 11.15 4.55
CA GLU A 327 -17.55 12.31 5.14
C GLU A 327 -19.05 12.44 4.84
N GLY A 328 -19.86 12.18 5.89
CA GLY A 328 -20.94 13.11 6.25
C GLY A 328 -22.40 12.66 6.17
N GLU A 329 -22.75 11.55 5.52
CA GLU A 329 -24.16 11.15 5.39
C GLU A 329 -24.48 9.90 6.22
N PRO A 330 -25.42 9.97 7.20
CA PRO A 330 -25.85 8.79 7.94
C PRO A 330 -26.64 7.86 7.02
N SER A 331 -26.03 6.73 6.65
CA SER A 331 -26.68 5.69 5.86
C SER A 331 -27.82 5.06 6.67
N LYS A 332 -29.06 5.29 6.22
CA LYS A 332 -30.25 4.61 6.74
C LYS A 332 -30.19 3.14 6.35
N GLN A 333 -29.69 2.31 7.26
CA GLN A 333 -29.83 0.86 7.23
C GLN A 333 -31.33 0.50 7.12
N LYS A 334 -31.77 0.02 5.95
CA LYS A 334 -33.06 -0.69 5.84
C LYS A 334 -32.78 -2.14 5.46
N ALA A 335 -32.98 -2.99 6.45
CA ALA A 335 -33.08 -4.43 6.32
C ALA A 335 -34.15 -4.81 5.29
N ARG A 336 -33.77 -5.59 4.28
CA ARG A 336 -34.59 -6.66 3.71
C ARG A 336 -33.70 -7.79 3.19
N ASP A 337 -33.94 -8.96 3.75
CA ASP A 337 -33.36 -10.25 3.40
C ASP A 337 -33.57 -10.60 1.93
N GLY A 338 -32.62 -11.35 1.35
CA GLY A 338 -32.89 -12.09 0.12
C GLY A 338 -31.75 -12.30 -0.89
N ALA A 339 -30.47 -12.24 -0.51
CA ALA A 339 -29.34 -12.95 -1.13
C ALA A 339 -28.03 -12.39 -0.56
N SER A 340 -27.46 -13.10 0.42
CA SER A 340 -26.13 -12.81 0.94
C SER A 340 -25.09 -13.17 -0.12
N GLN A 341 -24.87 -12.30 -1.11
CA GLN A 341 -23.64 -12.32 -1.88
C GLN A 341 -22.53 -11.94 -0.88
N TYR A 342 -21.71 -12.92 -0.52
CA TYR A 342 -20.58 -12.74 0.39
C TYR A 342 -19.73 -11.59 -0.12
N ASN A 343 -19.79 -10.43 0.54
CA ASN A 343 -19.27 -9.18 0.01
C ASN A 343 -17.77 -9.09 0.31
N ILE A 344 -16.98 -9.87 -0.45
CA ILE A 344 -15.52 -10.01 -0.33
C ILE A 344 -14.83 -8.64 -0.29
N PHE A 345 -15.38 -7.66 -1.02
CA PHE A 345 -14.79 -6.33 -1.15
C PHE A 345 -15.06 -5.41 0.05
N LYS A 346 -16.20 -5.54 0.74
CA LYS A 346 -16.39 -4.89 2.06
C LYS A 346 -15.46 -5.50 3.11
N SER A 347 -15.11 -6.78 2.94
CA SER A 347 -14.04 -7.42 3.72
C SER A 347 -12.66 -6.90 3.30
N LEU A 348 -12.43 -6.64 2.02
CA LEU A 348 -11.19 -6.07 1.47
C LEU A 348 -10.95 -4.65 2.01
N GLU A 349 -11.92 -3.74 1.90
CA GLU A 349 -11.81 -2.37 2.41
C GLU A 349 -11.49 -2.37 3.92
N ARG A 350 -12.15 -3.24 4.70
CA ARG A 350 -11.85 -3.40 6.14
C ARG A 350 -10.46 -3.98 6.39
N ALA A 351 -9.98 -4.87 5.53
CA ALA A 351 -8.64 -5.44 5.61
C ALA A 351 -7.57 -4.43 5.20
N GLU A 352 -7.86 -3.57 4.22
CA GLU A 352 -7.01 -2.48 3.76
C GLU A 352 -6.84 -1.42 4.86
N TRP A 353 -7.92 -0.99 5.52
CA TRP A 353 -7.84 -0.07 6.66
C TRP A 353 -7.03 -0.63 7.82
N ASP A 354 -7.19 -1.92 8.13
CA ASP A 354 -6.39 -2.58 9.15
C ASP A 354 -4.90 -2.59 8.75
N THR A 355 -4.63 -2.85 7.48
CA THR A 355 -3.29 -2.87 6.89
C THR A 355 -2.62 -1.48 6.95
N LEU A 356 -3.35 -0.41 6.64
CA LEU A 356 -2.85 0.97 6.79
C LEU A 356 -2.49 1.31 8.25
N MET A 357 -3.34 0.92 9.20
CA MET A 357 -3.09 1.17 10.63
C MET A 357 -1.96 0.31 11.18
N PHE A 358 -1.79 -0.90 10.64
CA PHE A 358 -0.62 -1.72 10.89
C PHE A 358 0.66 -1.02 10.40
N PHE A 359 0.68 -0.45 9.20
CA PHE A 359 1.85 0.31 8.70
C PHE A 359 2.17 1.53 9.55
N TYR A 360 1.15 2.27 9.99
CA TYR A 360 1.34 3.34 10.98
C TYR A 360 2.10 2.83 12.21
N GLY A 361 1.60 1.75 12.83
CA GLY A 361 2.24 1.19 14.02
C GLY A 361 3.69 0.78 13.77
N VAL A 362 3.95 0.09 12.65
CA VAL A 362 5.27 -0.42 12.30
C VAL A 362 6.28 0.72 12.05
N ILE A 363 5.91 1.68 11.21
CA ILE A 363 6.75 2.84 10.87
C ILE A 363 7.14 3.60 12.14
N LEU A 364 6.17 3.82 13.03
CA LEU A 364 6.41 4.52 14.29
C LEU A 364 7.24 3.67 15.27
N CYS A 365 7.01 2.36 15.37
CA CYS A 365 7.83 1.47 16.20
C CYS A 365 9.29 1.47 15.75
N VAL A 366 9.52 1.23 14.46
CA VAL A 366 10.87 1.17 13.87
C VAL A 366 11.55 2.54 13.94
N GLY A 367 10.82 3.63 13.69
CA GLY A 367 11.31 4.98 13.88
C GLY A 367 11.74 5.25 15.33
N GLY A 368 10.93 4.82 16.30
CA GLY A 368 11.27 4.94 17.72
C GLY A 368 12.54 4.14 18.09
N LEU A 369 12.66 2.88 17.64
CA LEU A 369 13.87 2.08 17.81
C LEU A 369 15.10 2.71 17.12
N GLY A 370 14.89 3.38 15.98
CA GLY A 370 15.89 4.18 15.29
C GLY A 370 16.40 5.33 16.14
N THR A 371 15.51 6.10 16.78
CA THR A 371 15.91 7.20 17.68
C THR A 371 16.67 6.76 18.95
N MET A 372 16.59 5.46 19.28
CA MET A 372 17.33 4.83 20.38
C MET A 372 18.70 4.26 19.94
N GLY A 373 19.02 4.27 18.63
CA GLY A 373 20.29 3.78 18.08
C GLY A 373 20.27 2.34 17.56
N TYR A 374 19.18 1.58 17.71
CA TYR A 374 19.14 0.18 17.30
C TYR A 374 19.25 -0.03 15.78
N LEU A 375 18.76 0.92 14.97
CA LEU A 375 18.92 0.83 13.52
C LEU A 375 20.35 1.07 13.08
N ALA A 376 21.10 1.96 13.74
CA ALA A 376 22.53 2.14 13.45
C ALA A 376 23.32 0.86 13.75
N MET A 377 23.04 0.22 14.90
CA MET A 377 23.63 -1.07 15.25
C MET A 377 23.26 -2.19 14.27
N GLY A 378 21.99 -2.25 13.85
CA GLY A 378 21.53 -3.21 12.85
C GLY A 378 22.17 -3.01 11.47
N SER A 379 22.35 -1.75 11.06
CA SER A 379 23.01 -1.39 9.81
C SER A 379 24.46 -1.87 9.78
N GLU A 380 25.22 -1.61 10.85
CA GLU A 380 26.61 -2.05 10.97
C GLU A 380 26.73 -3.58 10.94
N LEU A 381 25.86 -4.28 11.68
CA LEU A 381 25.86 -5.75 11.73
C LEU A 381 25.51 -6.38 10.38
N MET A 382 24.44 -5.90 9.74
CA MET A 382 23.93 -6.50 8.51
C MET A 382 24.74 -6.05 7.29
N TYR A 383 24.89 -4.75 7.09
CA TYR A 383 25.46 -4.19 5.87
C TYR A 383 26.96 -3.92 5.97
N GLY A 384 27.47 -3.58 7.17
CA GLY A 384 28.91 -3.40 7.40
C GLY A 384 29.68 -4.72 7.45
N GLN A 385 29.23 -5.67 8.27
CA GLN A 385 29.96 -6.93 8.49
C GLN A 385 29.64 -8.03 7.45
N LEU A 386 28.36 -8.27 7.13
CA LEU A 386 27.98 -9.33 6.18
C LEU A 386 28.06 -8.88 4.71
N GLY A 387 28.01 -7.57 4.48
CA GLY A 387 27.94 -6.94 3.16
C GLY A 387 26.52 -6.91 2.56
N PRO A 388 26.22 -5.95 1.66
CA PRO A 388 24.88 -5.73 1.14
C PRO A 388 24.21 -6.95 0.49
N THR A 389 24.95 -7.73 -0.30
CA THR A 389 24.38 -8.88 -1.00
C THR A 389 23.90 -9.96 -0.05
N THR A 390 24.73 -10.33 0.94
CA THR A 390 24.36 -11.32 1.96
C THR A 390 23.18 -10.82 2.78
N ALA A 391 23.22 -9.55 3.20
CA ALA A 391 22.14 -8.93 3.97
C ALA A 391 20.81 -8.96 3.21
N ASN A 392 20.80 -8.54 1.95
CA ASN A 392 19.58 -8.50 1.13
C ASN A 392 19.01 -9.91 0.87
N ILE A 393 19.85 -10.92 0.66
CA ILE A 393 19.39 -12.31 0.56
C ILE A 393 18.75 -12.79 1.87
N LEU A 394 19.38 -12.50 3.02
CA LEU A 394 18.83 -12.85 4.33
C LEU A 394 17.51 -12.13 4.61
N ILE A 395 17.39 -10.87 4.19
CA ILE A 395 16.15 -10.10 4.25
C ILE A 395 15.06 -10.77 3.40
N GLY A 396 15.37 -11.24 2.19
CA GLY A 396 14.43 -12.01 1.37
C GLY A 396 13.92 -13.27 2.07
N PHE A 397 14.81 -14.04 2.71
CA PHE A 397 14.40 -15.21 3.51
C PHE A 397 13.57 -14.82 4.74
N LEU A 398 13.92 -13.74 5.43
CA LEU A 398 13.16 -13.23 6.57
C LEU A 398 11.74 -12.81 6.14
N SER A 399 11.62 -12.17 4.98
CA SER A 399 10.37 -11.71 4.36
C SER A 399 9.43 -12.86 3.97
N ALA A 400 9.92 -14.10 3.88
CA ALA A 400 9.07 -15.28 3.68
C ALA A 400 8.26 -15.65 4.93
N VAL A 401 8.65 -15.15 6.11
CA VAL A 401 8.00 -15.42 7.40
C VAL A 401 7.39 -14.14 8.00
N VAL A 402 8.05 -13.01 7.77
CA VAL A 402 7.74 -11.69 8.31
C VAL A 402 7.16 -10.83 7.18
N ASP A 403 6.13 -10.04 7.45
CA ASP A 403 5.57 -9.09 6.47
C ASP A 403 6.69 -8.21 5.87
N ASN A 404 6.68 -8.01 4.55
CA ASN A 404 7.77 -7.42 3.79
C ASN A 404 7.94 -5.91 4.07
N ILE A 405 6.85 -5.23 4.41
CA ILE A 405 6.82 -3.78 4.63
C ILE A 405 7.60 -3.34 5.89
N PRO A 406 7.39 -3.94 7.08
CA PRO A 406 8.25 -3.69 8.24
C PRO A 406 9.74 -3.87 7.98
N VAL A 407 10.08 -4.93 7.26
CA VAL A 407 11.48 -5.27 6.96
C VAL A 407 12.08 -4.22 6.03
N MET A 408 11.37 -3.88 4.94
CA MET A 408 11.81 -2.85 4.00
C MET A 408 11.91 -1.47 4.66
N PHE A 409 10.96 -1.10 5.51
CA PHE A 409 11.01 0.16 6.24
C PHE A 409 12.22 0.21 7.19
N ALA A 410 12.54 -0.88 7.89
CA ALA A 410 13.73 -0.97 8.71
C ALA A 410 15.01 -0.77 7.89
N VAL A 411 15.13 -1.40 6.72
CA VAL A 411 16.27 -1.21 5.81
C VAL A 411 16.38 0.26 5.36
N LEU A 412 15.27 0.89 4.97
CA LEU A 412 15.24 2.29 4.59
C LEU A 412 15.64 3.23 5.72
N ALA A 413 15.22 2.91 6.94
CA ALA A 413 15.53 3.70 8.13
C ALA A 413 16.97 3.50 8.62
N MET A 414 17.58 2.33 8.35
CA MET A 414 19.02 2.08 8.57
C MET A 414 19.91 2.90 7.63
N ARG A 415 19.40 3.30 6.46
CA ARG A 415 20.13 4.00 5.38
C ARG A 415 21.52 3.40 5.09
N PRO A 416 21.61 2.09 4.77
CA PRO A 416 22.89 1.50 4.40
C PRO A 416 23.40 2.11 3.09
N ASP A 417 24.72 2.24 2.98
CA ASP A 417 25.36 2.65 1.72
C ASP A 417 25.43 1.44 0.79
N MET A 418 24.61 1.45 -0.27
CA MET A 418 24.58 0.38 -1.26
C MET A 418 24.23 0.90 -2.65
N ASP A 419 24.76 0.21 -3.66
CA ASP A 419 24.54 0.59 -5.06
C ASP A 419 23.10 0.32 -5.53
N LEU A 420 22.80 0.79 -6.75
CA LEU A 420 21.49 0.59 -7.38
C LEU A 420 21.10 -0.89 -7.47
N GLY A 421 22.05 -1.78 -7.77
CA GLY A 421 21.78 -3.20 -7.90
C GLY A 421 21.31 -3.82 -6.59
N GLN A 422 21.86 -3.38 -5.46
CA GLN A 422 21.44 -3.82 -4.14
C GLN A 422 20.09 -3.25 -3.71
N TRP A 423 19.80 -1.98 -4.05
CA TRP A 423 18.45 -1.41 -3.85
C TRP A 423 17.40 -2.12 -4.69
N LEU A 424 17.73 -2.52 -5.92
CA LEU A 424 16.83 -3.31 -6.75
C LEU A 424 16.69 -4.76 -6.23
N LEU A 425 17.76 -5.34 -5.69
CA LEU A 425 17.75 -6.69 -5.13
C LEU A 425 16.88 -6.80 -3.88
N VAL A 426 16.93 -5.83 -2.97
CA VAL A 426 16.12 -5.88 -1.73
C VAL A 426 14.62 -5.73 -1.99
N THR A 427 14.24 -5.14 -3.14
CA THR A 427 12.85 -5.00 -3.58
C THR A 427 12.32 -6.14 -4.44
N LEU A 428 13.20 -7.05 -4.89
CA LEU A 428 12.86 -8.21 -5.72
C LEU A 428 12.49 -9.42 -4.85
#